data_AF-A0A7L8UIJ1-F1
#
_entry.id   AF-A0A7L8UIJ1-F1
#
_cell.length_a   1.000
_cell.length_b   1.000
_cell.length_c   1.000
_cell.angle_alpha   90.00
_cell.angle_beta   90.00
_cell.angle_gamma   90.00
#
_symmetry.space_group_name_H-M   'P 1'
#
loop_
_entity.id
_entity.type
_entity.pdbx_description
1 polymer ?
#
loop_
_entity_poly.entity_id
_entity_poly.type
_entity_poly.pdbx_seq_one_letter_code
_entity_poly.pdbx_strand_id
1 'polypeptide(L)'
;MGFFSRLFGRDMPTPTPLTTNSGKRIIPEQKIEQTIPPAGDPFFTNAPEHWPVVINDFLSSNKEFSNTFDEKTGDVILRKRMFMVNSLVLIGKLNQWLLTKTSKSVENSFGSSLLESKDRFATSFCIEKVFAKGIIKTHGIVIDDYKKYAVILFDRSESIHYINKLKNYFLDEGFEDLIYYATTDPDTIKDEEKEIEFVSFDSNSFTLDDEGQKIEGEKLKEYFLWWNGEKKMTFDESDILGALKEYHTNCSDCYSYILGKLGYALKLNGDDTRVALPEYDELVVTGPENIDMVITLSKKTGINFHFRAIPAFENYRSNFIKMFAVFCNDLKQQIVEQNFERDPFFVDPSWLDRLEIVVKRNDEIYSFTLIKDFPLDPSLN
;
A
#
# COMPACT_ATOMS: atom_id res chain seq x y z
N MET A 1 31.06 1.44 -23.53
CA MET A 1 30.66 0.14 -22.95
C MET A 1 30.02 0.41 -21.61
N GLY A 2 28.74 0.05 -21.47
CA GLY A 2 27.91 0.42 -20.32
C GLY A 2 27.98 -0.58 -19.17
N PHE A 3 27.75 -0.04 -17.97
CA PHE A 3 27.79 -0.68 -16.65
C PHE A 3 27.07 -2.05 -16.56
N PHE A 4 26.09 -2.32 -17.41
CA PHE A 4 25.33 -3.59 -17.42
C PHE A 4 25.94 -4.73 -18.25
N SER A 5 27.01 -4.50 -19.02
CA SER A 5 27.68 -5.55 -19.83
C SER A 5 28.72 -6.38 -19.07
N ARG A 6 29.00 -6.07 -17.79
CA ARG A 6 29.92 -6.83 -16.92
C ARG A 6 29.22 -7.82 -15.99
N LEU A 7 27.88 -7.82 -15.93
CA LEU A 7 27.10 -8.67 -15.02
C LEU A 7 26.61 -9.98 -15.64
N PHE A 8 26.75 -10.16 -16.95
CA PHE A 8 26.42 -11.42 -17.63
C PHE A 8 27.51 -11.75 -18.65
N GLY A 9 28.59 -12.35 -18.18
CA GLY A 9 29.65 -12.85 -19.04
C GLY A 9 29.20 -14.10 -19.77
N ARG A 10 28.99 -13.99 -21.07
CA ARG A 10 29.25 -15.07 -22.03
C ARG A 10 29.37 -14.52 -23.44
N ASP A 11 30.47 -14.90 -24.09
CA ASP A 11 30.62 -15.26 -25.50
C ASP A 11 32.14 -15.35 -25.79
N MET A 12 32.75 -16.36 -26.42
CA MET A 12 32.40 -17.36 -27.46
C MET A 12 33.64 -18.31 -27.61
N PRO A 13 33.85 -19.17 -28.64
CA PRO A 13 33.03 -20.12 -29.42
C PRO A 13 33.62 -21.58 -29.44
N THR A 14 32.90 -22.55 -30.02
CA THR A 14 33.31 -23.94 -30.38
C THR A 14 34.19 -23.99 -31.67
N PRO A 15 34.90 -25.09 -32.10
CA PRO A 15 34.62 -26.54 -31.93
C PRO A 15 35.83 -27.54 -31.71
N THR A 16 35.46 -28.83 -31.58
CA THR A 16 36.09 -30.18 -31.37
C THR A 16 37.34 -30.58 -32.21
N PRO A 17 38.10 -31.71 -31.98
CA PRO A 17 37.61 -33.12 -31.85
C PRO A 17 38.37 -34.18 -30.97
N LEU A 18 37.59 -35.20 -30.56
CA LEU A 18 37.77 -36.68 -30.45
C LEU A 18 38.98 -37.42 -29.80
N THR A 19 38.60 -38.59 -29.24
CA THR A 19 39.33 -39.82 -28.82
C THR A 19 39.81 -39.87 -27.35
N THR A 20 39.68 -40.97 -26.56
CA THR A 20 39.18 -42.35 -26.72
C THR A 20 39.01 -43.00 -25.33
N ASN A 21 38.07 -43.94 -25.23
CA ASN A 21 38.04 -45.16 -24.39
C ASN A 21 38.43 -45.11 -22.89
N SER A 22 37.48 -45.46 -22.02
CA SER A 22 37.37 -46.82 -21.46
C SER A 22 36.25 -46.89 -20.41
N GLY A 23 35.42 -47.92 -20.50
CA GLY A 23 34.26 -48.07 -19.65
C GLY A 23 34.59 -48.47 -18.22
N LYS A 24 33.64 -48.19 -17.32
CA LYS A 24 33.29 -49.07 -16.20
C LYS A 24 31.89 -48.73 -15.69
N ARG A 25 31.11 -49.79 -15.50
CA ARG A 25 29.73 -49.84 -15.02
C ARG A 25 29.79 -49.90 -13.50
N ILE A 26 29.17 -48.97 -12.77
CA ILE A 26 28.94 -49.11 -11.31
C ILE A 26 27.55 -48.54 -10.96
N ILE A 27 26.67 -49.48 -10.60
CA ILE A 27 25.58 -49.49 -9.59
C ILE A 27 24.77 -48.19 -9.39
N PRO A 28 23.43 -48.22 -9.51
CA PRO A 28 22.59 -47.12 -9.04
C PRO A 28 22.64 -47.07 -7.51
N GLU A 29 23.45 -46.17 -6.97
CA GLU A 29 23.28 -45.75 -5.58
C GLU A 29 21.96 -45.02 -5.45
N GLN A 30 21.07 -45.57 -4.63
CA GLN A 30 19.97 -44.81 -4.05
C GLN A 30 20.60 -43.60 -3.34
N LYS A 31 20.51 -42.43 -3.97
CA LYS A 31 20.65 -41.16 -3.25
C LYS A 31 19.52 -41.11 -2.24
N ILE A 32 19.81 -41.53 -1.02
CA ILE A 32 19.20 -40.94 0.16
C ILE A 32 19.58 -39.47 0.06
N GLU A 33 18.61 -38.62 -0.31
CA GLU A 33 18.75 -37.18 -0.15
C GLU A 33 19.04 -36.95 1.34
N GLN A 34 20.32 -36.75 1.66
CA GLN A 34 20.70 -36.09 2.89
C GLN A 34 20.18 -34.67 2.76
N THR A 35 18.98 -34.45 3.29
CA THR A 35 18.46 -33.12 3.56
C THR A 35 19.44 -32.47 4.54
N ILE A 36 20.33 -31.64 4.01
CA ILE A 36 21.08 -30.70 4.82
C ILE A 36 20.02 -29.94 5.63
N PRO A 37 20.03 -30.02 6.97
CA PRO A 37 19.04 -29.31 7.76
C PRO A 37 19.19 -27.82 7.42
N PRO A 38 18.08 -27.14 7.10
CA PRO A 38 18.15 -25.78 6.61
C PRO A 38 18.76 -24.91 7.72
N ALA A 39 19.75 -24.07 7.35
CA ALA A 39 20.55 -23.32 8.31
C ALA A 39 19.75 -22.15 8.88
N GLY A 40 19.40 -22.17 10.17
CA GLY A 40 18.67 -21.09 10.84
C GLY A 40 17.62 -21.62 11.82
N ASP A 41 17.17 -20.76 12.74
CA ASP A 41 16.14 -21.11 13.71
C ASP A 41 14.74 -20.81 13.13
N PRO A 42 13.74 -21.67 13.39
CA PRO A 42 12.34 -21.38 13.06
C PRO A 42 11.85 -20.11 13.77
N PHE A 43 11.01 -19.34 13.09
CA PHE A 43 10.28 -18.24 13.72
C PHE A 43 9.16 -18.77 14.63
N PHE A 44 8.84 -18.02 15.68
CA PHE A 44 7.57 -18.15 16.38
C PHE A 44 6.47 -17.57 15.49
N THR A 45 5.40 -18.32 15.25
CA THR A 45 4.37 -17.95 14.28
C THR A 45 3.02 -18.58 14.59
N ASN A 46 1.94 -17.90 14.20
CA ASN A 46 0.59 -18.44 14.12
C ASN A 46 0.20 -18.89 12.69
N ALA A 47 1.17 -19.05 11.79
CA ALA A 47 0.92 -19.53 10.44
C ALA A 47 0.15 -20.87 10.47
N PRO A 48 -0.79 -21.11 9.54
CA PRO A 48 -1.48 -22.39 9.43
C PRO A 48 -0.50 -23.57 9.34
N GLU A 49 -0.80 -24.70 9.98
CA GLU A 49 0.12 -25.85 10.03
C GLU A 49 0.52 -26.38 8.64
N HIS A 50 -0.33 -26.18 7.63
CA HIS A 50 -0.04 -26.61 6.27
C HIS A 50 0.91 -25.66 5.50
N TRP A 51 1.19 -24.47 6.02
CA TRP A 51 2.16 -23.53 5.45
C TRP A 51 3.60 -24.02 5.67
N PRO A 52 4.56 -23.60 4.83
CA PRO A 52 5.93 -24.04 4.98
C PRO A 52 6.55 -23.46 6.25
N VAL A 53 7.39 -24.24 6.92
CA VAL A 53 8.20 -23.73 8.04
C VAL A 53 9.20 -22.71 7.50
N VAL A 54 9.10 -21.46 7.98
CA VAL A 54 10.04 -20.40 7.64
C VAL A 54 11.07 -20.26 8.76
N ILE A 55 12.33 -20.21 8.39
CA ILE A 55 13.47 -20.01 9.29
C ILE A 55 14.12 -18.64 9.08
N ASN A 56 14.85 -18.17 10.08
CA ASN A 56 15.45 -16.84 10.15
C ASN A 56 16.80 -16.68 9.41
N ASP A 57 17.11 -17.59 8.48
CA ASP A 57 18.35 -17.65 7.72
C ASP A 57 18.72 -16.30 7.07
N PHE A 58 17.73 -15.66 6.44
CA PHE A 58 17.90 -14.39 5.74
C PHE A 58 18.24 -13.22 6.68
N LEU A 59 17.82 -13.26 7.95
CA LEU A 59 18.13 -12.19 8.91
C LEU A 59 19.61 -12.11 9.26
N SER A 60 20.36 -13.21 9.11
CA SER A 60 21.80 -13.23 9.34
C SER A 60 22.56 -12.34 8.35
N SER A 61 22.08 -12.25 7.10
CA SER A 61 22.66 -11.41 6.05
C SER A 61 22.54 -9.91 6.34
N ASN A 62 21.58 -9.52 7.20
CA ASN A 62 21.35 -8.12 7.59
C ASN A 62 22.56 -7.51 8.32
N LYS A 63 23.37 -8.33 9.01
CA LYS A 63 24.56 -7.87 9.73
C LYS A 63 25.67 -7.37 8.80
N GLU A 64 25.76 -7.92 7.59
CA GLU A 64 26.81 -7.58 6.61
C GLU A 64 26.50 -6.31 5.80
N PHE A 65 25.23 -5.87 5.76
CA PHE A 65 24.82 -4.64 5.08
C PHE A 65 25.20 -3.34 5.84
N SER A 66 25.86 -3.45 7.00
CA SER A 66 26.20 -2.33 7.90
C SER A 66 27.38 -1.44 7.47
N ASN A 67 27.85 -1.54 6.22
CA ASN A 67 29.05 -0.82 5.80
C ASN A 67 28.76 0.61 5.30
N THR A 68 29.18 1.58 6.13
CA THR A 68 29.51 2.98 5.79
C THR A 68 28.38 3.84 5.22
N PHE A 69 27.43 4.18 6.07
CA PHE A 69 26.57 5.35 5.83
C PHE A 69 26.75 6.37 6.97
N ASP A 70 26.35 7.62 6.75
CA ASP A 70 26.18 8.55 7.88
C ASP A 70 25.16 7.95 8.88
N GLU A 71 25.36 8.19 10.18
CA GLU A 71 24.61 7.49 11.24
C GLU A 71 23.09 7.78 11.25
N LYS A 72 22.59 8.77 10.48
CA LYS A 72 21.18 9.19 10.51
C LYS A 72 20.40 8.84 9.24
N THR A 73 20.92 9.20 8.08
CA THR A 73 20.30 8.95 6.77
C THR A 73 20.57 7.51 6.31
N GLY A 74 21.75 6.99 6.66
CA GLY A 74 22.17 5.63 6.41
C GLY A 74 21.27 4.56 7.01
N ASP A 75 21.01 4.69 8.30
CA ASP A 75 20.20 3.76 9.07
C ASP A 75 18.77 3.67 8.55
N VAL A 76 18.18 4.80 8.14
CA VAL A 76 16.82 4.83 7.57
C VAL A 76 16.78 4.11 6.23
N ILE A 77 17.75 4.37 5.34
CA ILE A 77 17.85 3.70 4.04
C ILE A 77 18.08 2.20 4.22
N LEU A 78 18.97 1.83 5.14
CA LEU A 78 19.24 0.43 5.45
C LEU A 78 18.00 -0.28 5.97
N ARG A 79 17.28 0.30 6.94
CA ARG A 79 16.03 -0.29 7.46
C ARG A 79 14.98 -0.48 6.37
N LYS A 80 14.77 0.51 5.50
CA LYS A 80 13.85 0.38 4.35
C LYS A 80 14.26 -0.75 3.41
N ARG A 81 15.55 -0.85 3.07
CA ARG A 81 16.09 -1.93 2.24
C ARG A 81 15.90 -3.29 2.90
N MET A 82 16.19 -3.39 4.20
CA MET A 82 16.04 -4.65 4.93
C MET A 82 14.59 -5.09 4.99
N PHE A 83 13.66 -4.17 5.23
CA PHE A 83 12.22 -4.45 5.15
C PHE A 83 11.86 -5.07 3.79
N MET A 84 12.28 -4.44 2.69
CA MET A 84 12.00 -4.96 1.34
C MET A 84 12.60 -6.35 1.09
N VAL A 85 13.86 -6.56 1.47
CA VAL A 85 14.54 -7.85 1.30
C VAL A 85 13.84 -8.94 2.12
N ASN A 86 13.53 -8.65 3.39
CA ASN A 86 12.83 -9.57 4.26
C ASN A 86 11.45 -9.93 3.70
N SER A 87 10.69 -8.94 3.22
CA SER A 87 9.39 -9.15 2.56
C SER A 87 9.51 -10.04 1.34
N LEU A 88 10.47 -9.77 0.45
CA LEU A 88 10.73 -10.56 -0.75
C LEU A 88 11.05 -12.02 -0.42
N VAL A 89 11.92 -12.27 0.56
CA VAL A 89 12.30 -13.62 0.94
C VAL A 89 11.14 -14.35 1.61
N LEU A 90 10.46 -13.70 2.57
CA LEU A 90 9.36 -14.30 3.32
C LEU A 90 8.19 -14.66 2.40
N ILE A 91 7.71 -13.71 1.61
CA ILE A 91 6.61 -13.93 0.67
C ILE A 91 7.05 -14.84 -0.48
N GLY A 92 8.32 -14.76 -0.91
CA GLY A 92 8.89 -15.67 -1.90
C GLY A 92 8.82 -17.15 -1.47
N LYS A 93 9.14 -17.45 -0.20
CA LYS A 93 9.00 -18.81 0.36
C LYS A 93 7.54 -19.28 0.34
N LEU A 94 6.59 -18.42 0.72
CA LEU A 94 5.15 -18.74 0.69
C LEU A 94 4.63 -18.93 -0.75
N ASN A 95 5.03 -18.07 -1.67
CA ASN A 95 4.70 -18.16 -3.09
C ASN A 95 5.22 -19.47 -3.71
N GLN A 96 6.48 -19.85 -3.43
CA GLN A 96 7.04 -21.11 -3.92
C GLN A 96 6.26 -22.33 -3.40
N TRP A 97 5.85 -22.30 -2.13
CA TRP A 97 5.01 -23.34 -1.57
C TRP A 97 3.63 -23.39 -2.24
N LEU A 98 2.96 -22.25 -2.46
CA LEU A 98 1.68 -22.19 -3.16
C LEU A 98 1.78 -22.74 -4.60
N LEU A 99 2.84 -22.38 -5.33
CA LEU A 99 3.10 -22.92 -6.67
C LEU A 99 3.23 -24.44 -6.65
N THR A 100 3.97 -24.98 -5.66
CA THR A 100 4.18 -26.41 -5.50
C THR A 100 2.88 -27.15 -5.12
N LYS A 101 2.10 -26.59 -4.19
CA LYS A 101 0.82 -27.15 -3.71
C LYS A 101 -0.22 -27.22 -4.82
N THR A 102 -0.27 -26.21 -5.69
CA THR A 102 -1.40 -26.01 -6.61
C THR A 102 -1.14 -26.47 -8.04
N SER A 103 0.13 -26.62 -8.44
CA SER A 103 0.53 -26.90 -9.84
C SER A 103 -0.08 -25.90 -10.84
N LYS A 104 -0.45 -24.70 -10.39
CA LYS A 104 -1.05 -23.61 -11.18
C LYS A 104 -0.25 -22.33 -11.01
N SER A 105 -0.48 -21.35 -11.90
CA SER A 105 0.07 -20.01 -11.74
C SER A 105 -0.49 -19.35 -10.48
N VAL A 106 0.38 -18.86 -9.62
CA VAL A 106 0.07 -17.98 -8.49
C VAL A 106 0.33 -16.55 -8.95
N GLU A 107 -0.66 -15.67 -8.82
CA GLU A 107 -0.48 -14.25 -9.09
C GLU A 107 0.53 -13.68 -8.09
N ASN A 108 1.53 -12.95 -8.59
CA ASN A 108 2.51 -12.27 -7.77
C ASN A 108 2.57 -10.81 -8.18
N SER A 109 2.35 -9.91 -7.22
CA SER A 109 2.38 -8.48 -7.42
C SER A 109 3.31 -7.81 -6.40
N PHE A 110 3.76 -6.60 -6.74
CA PHE A 110 4.49 -5.74 -5.82
C PHE A 110 3.60 -4.58 -5.39
N GLY A 111 3.46 -4.32 -4.09
CA GLY A 111 2.73 -3.16 -3.57
C GLY A 111 1.19 -3.23 -3.64
N SER A 112 0.62 -4.20 -4.35
CA SER A 112 -0.83 -4.37 -4.48
C SER A 112 -1.45 -5.04 -3.27
N SER A 113 -2.51 -4.44 -2.72
CA SER A 113 -3.24 -5.05 -1.62
C SER A 113 -4.09 -6.25 -2.01
N LEU A 114 -4.15 -6.61 -3.30
CA LEU A 114 -4.99 -7.67 -3.84
C LEU A 114 -6.47 -7.49 -3.48
N LEU A 115 -6.94 -6.24 -3.33
CA LEU A 115 -8.35 -5.96 -3.01
C LEU A 115 -9.30 -6.47 -4.08
N GLU A 116 -8.93 -6.32 -5.36
CA GLU A 116 -9.74 -6.80 -6.49
C GLU A 116 -9.46 -8.26 -6.88
N SER A 117 -8.48 -8.93 -6.23
CA SER A 117 -8.04 -10.24 -6.68
C SER A 117 -9.16 -11.28 -6.51
N LYS A 118 -9.51 -11.94 -7.62
CA LYS A 118 -10.44 -13.07 -7.65
C LYS A 118 -9.70 -14.41 -7.65
N ASP A 119 -8.37 -14.35 -7.57
CA ASP A 119 -7.55 -15.53 -7.65
C ASP A 119 -7.67 -16.35 -6.38
N ARG A 120 -7.73 -17.67 -6.59
CA ARG A 120 -7.75 -18.63 -5.49
C ARG A 120 -6.45 -18.61 -4.69
N PHE A 121 -5.35 -18.26 -5.36
CA PHE A 121 -4.00 -18.20 -4.81
C PHE A 121 -3.26 -17.00 -5.39
N ALA A 122 -2.84 -16.08 -4.53
CA ALA A 122 -2.10 -14.90 -4.92
C ALA A 122 -1.18 -14.46 -3.78
N THR A 123 -0.11 -13.77 -4.14
CA THR A 123 0.81 -13.16 -3.18
C THR A 123 1.13 -11.73 -3.59
N SER A 124 1.33 -10.89 -2.59
CA SER A 124 1.91 -9.57 -2.77
C SER A 124 2.85 -9.26 -1.62
N PHE A 125 3.84 -8.43 -1.86
CA PHE A 125 4.87 -8.10 -0.88
C PHE A 125 5.06 -6.58 -0.76
N CYS A 126 5.51 -6.14 0.42
CA CYS A 126 5.69 -4.73 0.78
C CYS A 126 4.41 -3.88 0.63
N ILE A 127 3.39 -4.16 1.43
CA ILE A 127 2.09 -3.49 1.30
C ILE A 127 1.95 -2.39 2.35
N GLU A 128 1.53 -1.21 1.91
CA GLU A 128 1.10 -0.12 2.77
C GLU A 128 -0.42 -0.20 2.94
N LYS A 129 -0.89 -0.97 3.93
CA LYS A 129 -2.33 -1.13 4.18
C LYS A 129 -2.88 0.11 4.85
N VAL A 130 -3.93 0.70 4.27
CA VAL A 130 -4.61 1.90 4.75
C VAL A 130 -5.70 1.51 5.74
N PHE A 131 -5.70 2.19 6.89
CA PHE A 131 -6.72 2.14 7.93
C PHE A 131 -7.20 3.56 8.25
N ALA A 132 -8.35 3.70 8.90
CA ALA A 132 -8.89 5.02 9.27
C ALA A 132 -7.93 5.87 10.13
N LYS A 133 -7.02 5.24 10.88
CA LYS A 133 -6.02 5.92 11.74
C LYS A 133 -4.69 6.20 11.04
N GLY A 134 -4.45 5.64 9.85
CA GLY A 134 -3.19 5.75 9.12
C GLY A 134 -2.79 4.44 8.44
N ILE A 135 -1.52 4.33 8.07
CA ILE A 135 -0.97 3.19 7.32
C ILE A 135 -0.22 2.24 8.26
N ILE A 136 -0.38 0.93 8.01
CA ILE A 136 0.49 -0.11 8.57
C ILE A 136 1.24 -0.77 7.41
N LYS A 137 2.58 -0.88 7.55
CA LYS A 137 3.42 -1.56 6.57
C LYS A 137 3.44 -3.06 6.88
N THR A 138 2.97 -3.87 5.94
CA THR A 138 3.02 -5.33 6.02
C THR A 138 4.12 -5.89 5.14
N HIS A 139 4.65 -7.04 5.52
CA HIS A 139 5.65 -7.73 4.71
C HIS A 139 5.02 -8.34 3.45
N GLY A 140 3.74 -8.69 3.54
CA GLY A 140 2.94 -8.99 2.36
C GLY A 140 1.51 -9.37 2.68
N ILE A 141 0.81 -9.78 1.63
CA ILE A 141 -0.53 -10.35 1.68
C ILE A 141 -0.49 -11.69 0.92
N VAL A 142 -1.15 -12.69 1.47
CA VAL A 142 -1.29 -14.01 0.86
C VAL A 142 -2.76 -14.36 0.76
N ILE A 143 -3.19 -14.79 -0.42
CA ILE A 143 -4.48 -15.44 -0.62
C ILE A 143 -4.21 -16.95 -0.73
N ASP A 144 -4.76 -17.73 0.20
CA ASP A 144 -4.72 -19.20 0.18
C ASP A 144 -6.15 -19.73 0.22
N ASP A 145 -6.62 -20.28 -0.90
CA ASP A 145 -7.97 -20.79 -1.07
C ASP A 145 -9.05 -19.74 -0.79
N TYR A 146 -8.92 -18.58 -1.44
CA TYR A 146 -9.79 -17.39 -1.29
C TYR A 146 -9.75 -16.70 0.07
N LYS A 147 -8.99 -17.24 1.05
CA LYS A 147 -8.79 -16.60 2.35
C LYS A 147 -7.61 -15.66 2.30
N LYS A 148 -7.81 -14.43 2.76
CA LYS A 148 -6.82 -13.35 2.70
C LYS A 148 -6.11 -13.21 4.04
N TYR A 149 -4.79 -13.28 4.02
CA TYR A 149 -3.92 -13.19 5.18
C TYR A 149 -2.96 -12.03 5.03
N ALA A 150 -2.83 -11.20 6.07
CA ALA A 150 -1.76 -10.22 6.16
C ALA A 150 -0.54 -10.89 6.79
N VAL A 151 0.66 -10.60 6.30
CA VAL A 151 1.90 -11.21 6.81
C VAL A 151 2.81 -10.12 7.36
N ILE A 152 3.24 -10.28 8.61
CA ILE A 152 4.18 -9.37 9.27
C ILE A 152 5.33 -10.16 9.89
N LEU A 153 6.56 -9.70 9.65
CA LEU A 153 7.73 -10.12 10.38
C LEU A 153 8.04 -9.08 11.46
N PHE A 154 8.15 -9.55 12.70
CA PHE A 154 8.62 -8.77 13.83
C PHE A 154 10.12 -9.01 14.01
N ASP A 155 10.90 -8.03 13.55
CA ASP A 155 12.35 -7.99 13.70
C ASP A 155 12.79 -7.58 15.13
N ARG A 156 11.86 -7.01 15.91
CA ARG A 156 11.99 -6.71 17.33
C ARG A 156 11.04 -7.58 18.15
N SER A 157 11.37 -7.79 19.41
CA SER A 157 10.50 -8.50 20.35
C SER A 157 9.24 -7.66 20.60
N GLU A 158 8.07 -8.24 20.33
CA GLU A 158 6.75 -7.65 20.59
C GLU A 158 5.91 -8.63 21.41
N SER A 159 5.03 -8.12 22.29
CA SER A 159 4.16 -8.98 23.09
C SER A 159 2.97 -9.49 22.30
N ILE A 160 2.44 -10.65 22.70
CA ILE A 160 1.25 -11.23 22.09
C ILE A 160 0.03 -10.29 22.16
N HIS A 161 -0.07 -9.46 23.20
CA HIS A 161 -1.14 -8.45 23.33
C HIS A 161 -1.05 -7.39 22.23
N TYR A 162 0.15 -6.88 21.93
CA TYR A 162 0.36 -5.95 20.82
C TYR A 162 -0.03 -6.59 19.48
N ILE A 163 0.41 -7.82 19.25
CA ILE A 163 0.09 -8.57 18.01
C ILE A 163 -1.43 -8.78 17.88
N ASN A 164 -2.12 -9.12 18.97
CA ASN A 164 -3.58 -9.31 18.96
C ASN A 164 -4.33 -7.99 18.72
N LYS A 165 -3.88 -6.87 19.30
CA LYS A 165 -4.42 -5.53 18.97
C LYS A 165 -4.27 -5.23 17.48
N LEU A 166 -3.10 -5.50 16.91
CA LEU A 166 -2.84 -5.29 15.49
C LEU A 166 -3.71 -6.21 14.61
N LYS A 167 -3.82 -7.49 14.98
CA LYS A 167 -4.65 -8.49 14.31
C LYS A 167 -6.10 -8.04 14.19
N ASN A 168 -6.68 -7.46 15.25
CA ASN A 168 -8.07 -7.00 15.23
C ASN A 168 -8.33 -5.98 14.11
N TYR A 169 -7.40 -5.05 13.84
CA TYR A 169 -7.55 -4.13 12.71
C TYR A 169 -7.66 -4.86 11.37
N PHE A 170 -6.86 -5.90 11.13
CA PHE A 170 -6.92 -6.68 9.89
C PHE A 170 -8.19 -7.54 9.80
N LEU A 171 -8.65 -8.11 10.91
CA LEU A 171 -9.91 -8.86 10.95
C LEU A 171 -11.10 -7.96 10.62
N ASP A 172 -11.14 -6.74 11.16
CA ASP A 172 -12.18 -5.74 10.87
C ASP A 172 -12.19 -5.32 9.39
N GLU A 173 -11.04 -5.39 8.71
CA GLU A 173 -10.89 -5.16 7.26
C GLU A 173 -11.19 -6.41 6.40
N GLY A 174 -11.64 -7.51 7.00
CA GLY A 174 -12.04 -8.72 6.30
C GLY A 174 -10.91 -9.71 5.97
N PHE A 175 -9.73 -9.55 6.58
CA PHE A 175 -8.70 -10.60 6.54
C PHE A 175 -9.12 -11.78 7.41
N GLU A 176 -8.74 -12.98 7.00
CA GLU A 176 -8.92 -14.19 7.81
C GLU A 176 -8.03 -14.15 9.06
N ASP A 177 -6.78 -13.73 8.89
CA ASP A 177 -5.84 -13.55 10.00
C ASP A 177 -4.69 -12.60 9.63
N LEU A 178 -4.03 -12.09 10.67
CA LEU A 178 -2.68 -11.56 10.62
C LEU A 178 -1.69 -12.67 11.00
N ILE A 179 -0.92 -13.13 10.04
CA ILE A 179 0.16 -14.10 10.24
C ILE A 179 1.43 -13.37 10.64
N TYR A 180 1.91 -13.64 11.85
CA TYR A 180 3.15 -13.07 12.34
C TYR A 180 4.30 -14.08 12.24
N TYR A 181 5.51 -13.56 12.04
CA TYR A 181 6.77 -14.28 12.21
C TYR A 181 7.62 -13.48 13.20
N ALA A 182 7.92 -14.04 14.37
CA ALA A 182 8.66 -13.37 15.44
C ALA A 182 9.93 -14.13 15.79
N THR A 183 11.03 -13.40 16.01
CA THR A 183 12.33 -13.98 16.41
C THR A 183 12.38 -14.39 17.87
N THR A 184 11.49 -13.83 18.69
CA THR A 184 11.33 -14.14 20.13
C THR A 184 9.89 -14.60 20.35
N ASP A 185 9.69 -15.50 21.31
CA ASP A 185 8.36 -15.98 21.69
C ASP A 185 7.50 -14.82 22.24
N PRO A 186 6.43 -14.38 21.54
CA PRO A 186 5.61 -13.26 21.96
C PRO A 186 4.91 -13.47 23.31
N ASP A 187 4.69 -14.71 23.74
CA ASP A 187 4.05 -15.05 25.02
C ASP A 187 5.00 -14.85 26.21
N THR A 188 6.31 -14.72 25.96
CA THR A 188 7.34 -14.51 27.00
C THR A 188 7.69 -13.04 27.22
N ILE A 189 7.24 -12.15 26.33
CA ILE A 189 7.52 -10.72 26.40
C ILE A 189 6.54 -10.08 27.39
N LYS A 190 7.06 -9.23 28.29
CA LYS A 190 6.22 -8.50 29.24
C LYS A 190 5.28 -7.55 28.51
N ASP A 191 4.02 -7.53 28.93
CA ASP A 191 3.04 -6.57 28.44
C ASP A 191 3.36 -5.17 28.99
N GLU A 192 3.88 -4.33 28.10
CA GLU A 192 3.90 -2.89 28.29
C GLU A 192 2.73 -2.30 27.47
N GLU A 193 2.03 -1.31 28.04
CA GLU A 193 0.92 -0.67 27.35
C GLU A 193 1.45 0.15 26.18
N LYS A 194 1.54 -0.51 25.02
CA LYS A 194 1.98 0.05 23.76
C LYS A 194 0.79 0.23 22.82
N GLU A 195 0.67 1.42 22.23
CA GLU A 195 -0.28 1.71 21.17
C GLU A 195 0.24 1.23 19.81
N ILE A 196 -0.67 0.94 18.88
CA ILE A 196 -0.29 0.61 17.51
C ILE A 196 0.23 1.88 16.83
N GLU A 197 1.45 1.81 16.33
CA GLU A 197 2.07 2.91 15.59
C GLU A 197 1.55 2.93 14.15
N PHE A 198 0.84 3.99 13.78
CA PHE A 198 0.41 4.27 12.41
C PHE A 198 1.36 5.27 11.76
N VAL A 199 1.63 5.09 10.47
CA VAL A 199 2.36 6.10 9.67
C VAL A 199 1.39 6.93 8.85
N SER A 200 1.76 8.19 8.61
CA SER A 200 1.02 9.08 7.69
C SER A 200 1.47 8.88 6.23
N PHE A 201 0.88 9.64 5.30
CA PHE A 201 1.32 9.65 3.91
C PHE A 201 2.78 10.11 3.81
N ASP A 202 3.55 9.45 2.95
CA ASP A 202 4.93 9.81 2.65
C ASP A 202 5.15 10.05 1.14
N SER A 203 6.37 10.45 0.77
CA SER A 203 6.71 10.78 -0.62
C SER A 203 6.63 9.59 -1.60
N ASN A 204 6.36 8.38 -1.12
CA ASN A 204 6.20 7.17 -1.93
C ASN A 204 4.76 6.64 -1.90
N SER A 205 3.86 7.29 -1.15
CA SER A 205 2.45 6.89 -1.06
C SER A 205 1.67 7.13 -2.35
N PHE A 206 2.21 7.96 -3.27
CA PHE A 206 1.57 8.29 -4.53
C PHE A 206 2.56 8.17 -5.68
N THR A 207 2.10 7.61 -6.79
CA THR A 207 2.85 7.56 -8.05
C THR A 207 1.97 8.16 -9.15
N LEU A 208 2.55 9.05 -9.94
CA LEU A 208 1.88 9.56 -11.14
C LEU A 208 1.76 8.43 -12.15
N ASP A 209 0.55 8.21 -12.67
CA ASP A 209 0.33 7.24 -13.74
C ASP A 209 0.46 7.95 -15.10
N ASP A 210 1.67 7.99 -15.66
CA ASP A 210 1.96 8.63 -16.95
C ASP A 210 1.19 7.99 -18.11
N GLU A 211 0.93 6.68 -18.04
CA GLU A 211 0.13 5.97 -19.05
C GLU A 211 -1.36 6.21 -18.83
N GLY A 212 -1.78 6.27 -17.56
CA GLY A 212 -3.13 6.58 -17.11
C GLY A 212 -3.55 8.04 -17.30
N GLN A 213 -2.61 8.99 -17.48
CA GLN A 213 -2.99 10.34 -17.94
C GLN A 213 -3.69 10.32 -19.32
N LYS A 214 -3.61 9.19 -20.06
CA LYS A 214 -4.30 8.97 -21.33
C LYS A 214 -5.62 8.21 -21.17
N ILE A 215 -6.12 7.99 -19.95
CA ILE A 215 -7.42 7.36 -19.72
C ILE A 215 -8.47 8.10 -20.57
N GLU A 216 -9.05 7.39 -21.54
CA GLU A 216 -10.13 7.93 -22.37
C GLU A 216 -11.31 8.32 -21.48
N GLY A 217 -12.00 9.42 -21.81
CA GLY A 217 -13.08 9.98 -20.98
C GLY A 217 -14.21 9.00 -20.63
N GLU A 218 -14.37 7.88 -21.34
CA GLU A 218 -15.31 6.83 -20.97
C GLU A 218 -14.93 6.06 -19.69
N LYS A 219 -13.63 5.82 -19.45
CA LYS A 219 -13.16 5.11 -18.25
C LYS A 219 -13.20 5.98 -16.99
N LEU A 220 -13.07 7.30 -17.14
CA LEU A 220 -13.25 8.26 -16.04
C LEU A 220 -14.67 8.21 -15.46
N LYS A 221 -15.65 7.70 -16.22
CA LYS A 221 -17.03 7.52 -15.75
C LYS A 221 -17.21 6.47 -14.65
N GLU A 222 -16.19 5.66 -14.39
CA GLU A 222 -16.18 4.69 -13.29
C GLU A 222 -15.75 5.33 -11.96
N TYR A 223 -15.21 6.56 -11.97
CA TYR A 223 -14.59 7.20 -10.81
C TYR A 223 -15.52 8.22 -10.16
N PHE A 224 -15.76 8.02 -8.87
CA PHE A 224 -16.68 8.82 -8.09
C PHE A 224 -16.05 9.26 -6.78
N LEU A 225 -16.43 10.45 -6.34
CA LEU A 225 -16.07 10.94 -5.01
C LEU A 225 -16.86 10.14 -3.95
N TRP A 226 -18.11 9.83 -4.26
CA TRP A 226 -18.99 9.01 -3.45
C TRP A 226 -19.95 8.19 -4.31
N TRP A 227 -20.33 7.02 -3.79
CA TRP A 227 -21.43 6.18 -4.28
C TRP A 227 -22.10 5.47 -3.09
N ASN A 228 -23.38 5.16 -3.24
CA ASN A 228 -24.25 4.53 -2.24
C ASN A 228 -23.89 3.07 -1.88
N GLY A 229 -22.94 2.50 -2.61
CA GLY A 229 -22.43 1.14 -2.40
C GLY A 229 -23.47 0.04 -2.56
N GLU A 230 -23.07 -1.20 -2.28
CA GLU A 230 -23.99 -2.35 -2.32
C GLU A 230 -25.11 -2.25 -1.28
N LYS A 231 -24.80 -1.62 -0.13
CA LYS A 231 -25.74 -1.44 0.97
C LYS A 231 -26.80 -0.36 0.72
N LYS A 232 -26.73 0.35 -0.42
CA LYS A 232 -27.62 1.45 -0.79
C LYS A 232 -27.76 2.49 0.33
N MET A 233 -26.64 2.83 0.96
CA MET A 233 -26.61 3.85 2.00
C MET A 233 -27.01 5.21 1.42
N THR A 234 -27.80 5.96 2.17
CA THR A 234 -28.00 7.38 1.86
C THR A 234 -26.71 8.15 2.09
N PHE A 235 -26.59 9.34 1.51
CA PHE A 235 -25.39 10.17 1.68
C PHE A 235 -25.13 10.54 3.16
N ASP A 236 -26.20 10.75 3.93
CA ASP A 236 -26.14 11.06 5.38
C ASP A 236 -25.65 9.90 6.23
N GLU A 237 -25.95 8.68 5.81
CA GLU A 237 -25.50 7.46 6.49
C GLU A 237 -24.05 7.13 6.14
N SER A 238 -23.43 7.88 5.21
CA SER A 238 -22.08 7.59 4.77
C SER A 238 -21.04 8.08 5.77
N ASP A 239 -20.28 7.14 6.30
CA ASP A 239 -19.14 7.39 7.21
C ASP A 239 -18.06 8.30 6.62
N ILE A 240 -18.06 8.55 5.30
CA ILE A 240 -17.09 9.46 4.67
C ILE A 240 -17.51 10.92 4.78
N LEU A 241 -18.82 11.23 4.89
CA LEU A 241 -19.31 12.62 4.85
C LEU A 241 -18.71 13.47 5.98
N GLY A 242 -18.63 12.92 7.19
CA GLY A 242 -17.99 13.58 8.32
C GLY A 242 -16.52 13.92 8.03
N ALA A 243 -15.78 12.96 7.48
CA ALA A 243 -14.38 13.16 7.12
C ALA A 243 -14.20 14.15 5.94
N LEU A 244 -15.10 14.14 4.95
CA LEU A 244 -15.12 15.13 3.87
C LEU A 244 -15.29 16.55 4.44
N LYS A 245 -16.29 16.75 5.31
CA LYS A 245 -16.54 18.05 5.96
C LYS A 245 -15.35 18.50 6.80
N GLU A 246 -14.78 17.58 7.58
CA GLU A 246 -13.63 17.86 8.43
C GLU A 246 -12.44 18.32 7.59
N TYR A 247 -12.05 17.57 6.55
CA TYR A 247 -10.89 17.97 5.76
C TYR A 247 -11.14 19.26 5.01
N HIS A 248 -12.31 19.47 4.38
CA HIS A 248 -12.56 20.71 3.64
C HIS A 248 -12.54 21.94 4.54
N THR A 249 -13.08 21.80 5.77
CA THR A 249 -13.03 22.85 6.78
C THR A 249 -11.61 23.11 7.24
N ASN A 250 -10.83 22.05 7.49
CA ASN A 250 -9.46 22.16 7.95
C ASN A 250 -8.52 22.77 6.91
N CYS A 251 -8.74 22.51 5.63
CA CYS A 251 -7.86 22.92 4.54
C CYS A 251 -8.23 24.26 3.89
N SER A 252 -9.38 24.83 4.22
CA SER A 252 -10.01 25.95 3.49
C SER A 252 -9.09 27.16 3.25
N ASP A 253 -8.10 27.39 4.10
CA ASP A 253 -7.11 28.47 4.02
C ASP A 253 -5.65 27.97 3.93
N CYS A 254 -5.41 26.71 3.59
CA CYS A 254 -4.06 26.13 3.48
C CYS A 254 -3.88 25.04 2.40
N TYR A 255 -4.80 24.93 1.44
CA TYR A 255 -4.69 23.98 0.32
C TYR A 255 -3.36 24.08 -0.43
N SER A 256 -2.74 25.26 -0.50
CA SER A 256 -1.47 25.40 -1.21
C SER A 256 -0.32 24.59 -0.58
N TYR A 257 -0.34 24.40 0.74
CA TYR A 257 0.63 23.55 1.44
C TYR A 257 0.38 22.06 1.15
N ILE A 258 -0.88 21.66 1.12
CA ILE A 258 -1.29 20.28 0.83
C ILE A 258 -0.91 19.93 -0.60
N LEU A 259 -1.21 20.81 -1.56
CA LEU A 259 -0.85 20.62 -2.95
C LEU A 259 0.68 20.60 -3.14
N GLY A 260 1.42 21.42 -2.39
CA GLY A 260 2.89 21.38 -2.35
C GLY A 260 3.42 20.01 -1.96
N LYS A 261 2.94 19.46 -0.85
CA LYS A 261 3.32 18.12 -0.34
C LYS A 261 2.89 17.00 -1.29
N LEU A 262 1.67 17.04 -1.82
CA LEU A 262 1.20 16.07 -2.81
C LEU A 262 2.02 16.15 -4.10
N GLY A 263 2.30 17.35 -4.60
CA GLY A 263 3.11 17.57 -5.79
C GLY A 263 4.54 17.06 -5.62
N TYR A 264 5.13 17.21 -4.43
CA TYR A 264 6.42 16.60 -4.10
C TYR A 264 6.36 15.07 -4.08
N ALA A 265 5.33 14.48 -3.43
CA ALA A 265 5.14 13.03 -3.39
C ALA A 265 4.95 12.44 -4.80
N LEU A 266 4.21 13.15 -5.66
CA LEU A 266 3.99 12.79 -7.06
C LEU A 266 5.19 13.10 -7.97
N LYS A 267 6.27 13.69 -7.43
CA LYS A 267 7.47 14.12 -8.18
C LYS A 267 7.17 15.15 -9.28
N LEU A 268 6.09 15.91 -9.12
CA LEU A 268 5.74 17.05 -9.96
C LEU A 268 6.55 18.29 -9.59
N ASN A 269 6.96 18.40 -8.32
CA ASN A 269 7.76 19.50 -7.78
C ASN A 269 9.12 19.00 -7.28
N GLY A 270 10.14 19.86 -7.32
CA GLY A 270 11.48 19.56 -6.79
C GLY A 270 11.56 19.57 -5.25
N ASP A 271 10.60 20.20 -4.59
CA ASP A 271 10.47 20.30 -3.14
C ASP A 271 8.97 20.34 -2.73
N ASP A 272 8.70 20.39 -1.42
CA ASP A 272 7.35 20.44 -0.86
C ASP A 272 6.83 21.86 -0.60
N THR A 273 7.35 22.85 -1.34
CA THR A 273 6.91 24.25 -1.23
C THR A 273 5.48 24.45 -1.69
N ARG A 274 4.86 25.53 -1.21
CA ARG A 274 3.45 25.85 -1.49
C ARG A 274 3.18 26.02 -2.99
N VAL A 275 2.10 25.42 -3.46
CA VAL A 275 1.62 25.53 -4.84
C VAL A 275 0.18 26.04 -4.86
N ALA A 276 -0.08 27.12 -5.60
CA ALA A 276 -1.44 27.65 -5.71
C ALA A 276 -2.37 26.65 -6.41
N LEU A 277 -3.62 26.54 -5.93
CA LEU A 277 -4.65 25.74 -6.62
C LEU A 277 -4.92 26.31 -8.03
N PRO A 278 -5.09 25.44 -9.05
CA PRO A 278 -5.49 25.85 -10.39
C PRO A 278 -6.98 26.21 -10.43
N GLU A 279 -7.43 26.83 -11.53
CA GLU A 279 -8.89 27.00 -11.76
C GLU A 279 -9.59 25.63 -11.77
N TYR A 280 -9.01 24.69 -12.51
CA TYR A 280 -9.41 23.30 -12.55
C TYR A 280 -8.27 22.45 -13.13
N ASP A 281 -8.00 21.29 -12.54
CA ASP A 281 -7.09 20.28 -13.08
C ASP A 281 -7.47 18.87 -12.62
N GLU A 282 -7.02 17.86 -13.36
CA GLU A 282 -7.27 16.44 -13.10
C GLU A 282 -5.97 15.65 -13.22
N LEU A 283 -5.70 14.77 -12.26
CA LEU A 283 -4.51 13.92 -12.26
C LEU A 283 -4.92 12.47 -11.97
N VAL A 284 -4.50 11.55 -12.83
CA VAL A 284 -4.61 10.12 -12.57
C VAL A 284 -3.40 9.67 -11.77
N VAL A 285 -3.61 9.02 -10.62
CA VAL A 285 -2.51 8.58 -9.77
C VAL A 285 -2.80 7.20 -9.23
N THR A 286 -1.74 6.48 -8.89
CA THR A 286 -1.83 5.28 -8.07
C THR A 286 -1.45 5.66 -6.65
N GLY A 287 -2.36 5.48 -5.70
CA GLY A 287 -2.14 5.76 -4.28
C GLY A 287 -1.62 4.53 -3.50
N PRO A 288 -1.74 4.55 -2.16
CA PRO A 288 -1.40 3.40 -1.33
C PRO A 288 -2.19 2.15 -1.74
N GLU A 289 -1.71 0.99 -1.30
CA GLU A 289 -2.30 -0.30 -1.71
C GLU A 289 -2.29 -0.56 -3.23
N ASN A 290 -1.58 0.27 -4.00
CA ASN A 290 -1.52 0.29 -5.46
C ASN A 290 -2.90 0.45 -6.11
N ILE A 291 -3.71 1.35 -5.56
CA ILE A 291 -5.07 1.63 -6.04
C ILE A 291 -5.10 2.88 -6.90
N ASP A 292 -5.62 2.75 -8.11
CA ASP A 292 -5.81 3.87 -9.04
C ASP A 292 -6.93 4.80 -8.57
N MET A 293 -6.69 6.10 -8.68
CA MET A 293 -7.61 7.16 -8.29
C MET A 293 -7.43 8.40 -9.18
N VAL A 294 -8.47 9.23 -9.22
CA VAL A 294 -8.42 10.54 -9.91
C VAL A 294 -8.46 11.64 -8.87
N ILE A 295 -7.45 12.52 -8.90
CA ILE A 295 -7.41 13.73 -8.09
C ILE A 295 -7.95 14.88 -8.94
N THR A 296 -8.97 15.58 -8.46
CA THR A 296 -9.38 16.86 -9.05
C THR A 296 -8.91 18.01 -8.17
N LEU A 297 -8.36 19.05 -8.78
CA LEU A 297 -7.84 20.24 -8.13
C LEU A 297 -8.61 21.47 -8.61
N SER A 298 -9.14 22.30 -7.71
CA SER A 298 -9.79 23.56 -8.10
C SER A 298 -9.80 24.58 -6.98
N LYS A 299 -9.71 25.87 -7.32
CA LYS A 299 -9.99 26.98 -6.39
C LYS A 299 -11.42 27.00 -5.85
N LYS A 300 -12.38 26.33 -6.51
CA LYS A 300 -13.79 26.28 -6.06
C LYS A 300 -14.06 25.17 -5.05
N THR A 301 -13.54 23.97 -5.30
CA THR A 301 -13.86 22.76 -4.53
C THR A 301 -12.68 22.17 -3.77
N GLY A 302 -11.46 22.72 -3.94
CA GLY A 302 -10.24 22.26 -3.28
C GLY A 302 -9.62 21.04 -3.97
N ILE A 303 -9.08 20.13 -3.16
CA ILE A 303 -8.47 18.86 -3.58
C ILE A 303 -9.45 17.74 -3.27
N ASN A 304 -9.80 16.92 -4.26
CA ASN A 304 -10.76 15.84 -4.10
C ASN A 304 -10.28 14.55 -4.76
N PHE A 305 -10.59 13.41 -4.14
CA PHE A 305 -10.18 12.08 -4.60
C PHE A 305 -11.38 11.27 -5.07
N HIS A 306 -11.23 10.64 -6.22
CA HIS A 306 -12.25 9.82 -6.85
C HIS A 306 -11.73 8.41 -7.01
N PHE A 307 -12.58 7.44 -6.68
CA PHE A 307 -12.25 6.03 -6.69
C PHE A 307 -13.22 5.28 -7.59
N ARG A 308 -12.78 4.16 -8.14
CA ARG A 308 -13.67 3.28 -8.91
C ARG A 308 -14.81 2.80 -8.03
N ALA A 309 -16.06 2.94 -8.50
CA ALA A 309 -17.25 2.49 -7.77
C ALA A 309 -17.40 0.96 -7.81
N ILE A 310 -16.50 0.26 -7.13
CA ILE A 310 -16.55 -1.18 -6.94
C ILE A 310 -16.63 -1.53 -5.44
N PRO A 311 -17.35 -2.59 -5.06
CA PRO A 311 -17.57 -2.94 -3.65
C PRO A 311 -16.27 -3.14 -2.86
N ALA A 312 -15.26 -3.75 -3.49
CA ALA A 312 -13.95 -4.01 -2.87
C ALA A 312 -13.20 -2.75 -2.41
N PHE A 313 -13.56 -1.57 -2.95
CA PHE A 313 -12.90 -0.30 -2.64
C PHE A 313 -13.66 0.56 -1.63
N GLU A 314 -14.85 0.17 -1.19
CA GLU A 314 -15.66 0.98 -0.26
C GLU A 314 -14.93 1.25 1.06
N ASN A 315 -14.35 0.22 1.67
CA ASN A 315 -13.57 0.35 2.90
C ASN A 315 -12.27 1.13 2.66
N TYR A 316 -11.54 0.80 1.59
CA TYR A 316 -10.31 1.51 1.23
C TYR A 316 -10.54 3.02 1.05
N ARG A 317 -11.54 3.42 0.23
CA ARG A 317 -11.95 4.83 0.06
C ARG A 317 -12.21 5.47 1.41
N SER A 318 -13.03 4.83 2.24
CA SER A 318 -13.47 5.41 3.50
C SER A 318 -12.30 5.61 4.47
N ASN A 319 -11.39 4.64 4.55
CA ASN A 319 -10.18 4.72 5.35
C ASN A 319 -9.20 5.77 4.80
N PHE A 320 -9.02 5.82 3.48
CA PHE A 320 -8.18 6.82 2.81
C PHE A 320 -8.65 8.24 3.11
N ILE A 321 -9.95 8.53 2.94
CA ILE A 321 -10.51 9.86 3.19
C ILE A 321 -10.38 10.26 4.67
N LYS A 322 -10.63 9.33 5.60
CA LYS A 322 -10.44 9.57 7.05
C LYS A 322 -8.98 9.87 7.38
N MET A 323 -8.06 9.07 6.84
CA MET A 323 -6.62 9.31 7.00
C MET A 323 -6.18 10.65 6.38
N PHE A 324 -6.73 11.01 5.23
CA PHE A 324 -6.45 12.30 4.60
C PHE A 324 -6.96 13.47 5.45
N ALA A 325 -8.12 13.33 6.10
CA ALA A 325 -8.60 14.33 7.05
C ALA A 325 -7.65 14.50 8.25
N VAL A 326 -7.10 13.41 8.79
CA VAL A 326 -6.07 13.45 9.85
C VAL A 326 -4.82 14.18 9.37
N PHE A 327 -4.29 13.81 8.20
CA PHE A 327 -3.13 14.48 7.60
C PHE A 327 -3.34 15.99 7.44
N CYS A 328 -4.51 16.40 6.96
CA CYS A 328 -4.88 17.80 6.78
C CYS A 328 -4.98 18.56 8.11
N ASN A 329 -5.53 17.92 9.15
CA ASN A 329 -5.58 18.50 10.48
C ASN A 329 -4.18 18.70 11.08
N ASP A 330 -3.32 17.69 10.99
CA ASP A 330 -1.93 17.75 11.48
C ASP A 330 -1.15 18.87 10.77
N LEU A 331 -1.31 19.00 9.46
CA LEU A 331 -0.68 20.05 8.68
C LEU A 331 -1.19 21.44 9.09
N LYS A 332 -2.50 21.59 9.31
CA LYS A 332 -3.09 22.84 9.80
C LYS A 332 -2.51 23.24 11.15
N GLN A 333 -2.37 22.30 12.08
CA GLN A 333 -1.75 22.55 13.38
C GLN A 333 -0.32 23.05 13.22
N GLN A 334 0.49 22.40 12.37
CA GLN A 334 1.86 22.84 12.10
C GLN A 334 1.92 24.25 11.52
N ILE A 335 1.05 24.60 10.57
CA ILE A 335 0.97 25.94 9.98
C ILE A 335 0.67 27.00 11.06
N VAL A 336 -0.27 26.71 11.96
CA VAL A 336 -0.65 27.60 13.06
C VAL A 336 0.49 27.76 14.07
N GLU A 337 1.09 26.64 14.51
CA GLU A 337 2.18 26.64 15.49
C GLU A 337 3.43 27.35 14.98
N GLN A 338 3.75 27.18 13.70
CA GLN A 338 4.91 27.80 13.06
C GLN A 338 4.62 29.21 12.51
N ASN A 339 3.38 29.69 12.67
CA ASN A 339 2.93 31.00 12.20
C ASN A 339 3.20 31.22 10.71
N PHE A 340 2.97 30.19 9.90
CA PHE A 340 3.10 30.27 8.46
C PHE A 340 1.95 31.07 7.82
N GLU A 341 2.23 31.72 6.70
CA GLU A 341 1.23 32.50 5.97
C GLU A 341 0.11 31.60 5.44
N ARG A 342 -1.14 32.02 5.64
CA ARG A 342 -2.32 31.33 5.08
C ARG A 342 -2.45 31.58 3.58
N ASP A 343 -3.34 30.85 2.93
CA ASP A 343 -3.65 31.07 1.51
C ASP A 343 -4.31 32.44 1.31
N PRO A 344 -3.96 33.17 0.24
CA PRO A 344 -4.54 34.49 -0.04
C PRO A 344 -6.00 34.38 -0.52
N PHE A 345 -6.49 33.17 -0.77
CA PHE A 345 -7.86 32.86 -1.14
C PHE A 345 -8.41 31.78 -0.21
N PHE A 346 -9.72 31.78 -0.04
CA PHE A 346 -10.44 30.83 0.80
C PHE A 346 -11.31 29.95 -0.09
N VAL A 347 -11.14 28.64 0.02
CA VAL A 347 -12.03 27.67 -0.63
C VAL A 347 -13.22 27.46 0.29
N ASP A 348 -14.42 27.89 -0.13
CA ASP A 348 -15.62 27.83 0.68
C ASP A 348 -16.16 26.39 0.82
N PRO A 349 -16.05 25.75 2.00
CA PRO A 349 -16.46 24.36 2.19
C PRO A 349 -17.97 24.15 2.07
N SER A 350 -18.78 25.22 2.03
CA SER A 350 -20.25 25.14 1.91
C SER A 350 -20.73 24.52 0.59
N TRP A 351 -19.84 24.34 -0.40
CA TRP A 351 -20.17 23.60 -1.62
C TRP A 351 -20.59 22.16 -1.31
N LEU A 352 -19.99 21.53 -0.29
CA LEU A 352 -20.32 20.17 0.11
C LEU A 352 -21.70 20.11 0.77
N ASP A 353 -22.07 21.13 1.56
CA ASP A 353 -23.42 21.24 2.12
C ASP A 353 -24.47 21.46 1.01
N ARG A 354 -24.15 22.23 -0.04
CA ARG A 354 -25.03 22.38 -1.21
C ARG A 354 -25.23 21.05 -1.93
N LEU A 355 -24.15 20.29 -2.14
CA LEU A 355 -24.20 18.96 -2.73
C LEU A 355 -25.06 18.02 -1.88
N GLU A 356 -24.87 18.01 -0.56
CA GLU A 356 -25.69 17.22 0.36
C GLU A 356 -27.19 17.51 0.19
N ILE A 357 -27.56 18.80 0.10
CA ILE A 357 -28.96 19.22 -0.13
C ILE A 357 -29.48 18.72 -1.47
N VAL A 358 -28.67 18.76 -2.53
CA VAL A 358 -29.05 18.27 -3.87
C VAL A 358 -29.29 16.77 -3.84
N VAL A 359 -28.36 16.00 -3.25
CA VAL A 359 -28.49 14.54 -3.11
C VAL A 359 -29.73 14.17 -2.29
N LYS A 360 -30.01 14.89 -1.19
CA LYS A 360 -31.21 14.66 -0.36
C LYS A 360 -32.53 14.94 -1.06
N ARG A 361 -32.55 15.88 -2.00
CA ARG A 361 -33.77 16.26 -2.73
C ARG A 361 -34.04 15.34 -3.92
N ASN A 362 -33.06 14.53 -4.29
CA ASN A 362 -33.13 13.67 -5.46
C ASN A 362 -32.73 12.23 -5.09
N ASP A 363 -33.74 11.42 -4.75
CA ASP A 363 -33.59 10.00 -4.38
C ASP A 363 -33.03 9.11 -5.52
N GLU A 364 -32.80 9.67 -6.71
CA GLU A 364 -32.17 9.00 -7.85
C GLU A 364 -30.64 9.20 -7.91
N ILE A 365 -30.06 10.06 -7.05
CA ILE A 365 -28.61 10.27 -7.02
C ILE A 365 -27.94 9.19 -6.19
N TYR A 366 -27.34 8.21 -6.88
CA TYR A 366 -26.62 7.09 -6.27
C TYR A 366 -25.10 7.25 -6.24
N SER A 367 -24.57 8.23 -6.95
CA SER A 367 -23.15 8.58 -6.96
C SER A 367 -22.95 10.00 -7.48
N PHE A 368 -21.79 10.59 -7.20
CA PHE A 368 -21.38 11.85 -7.81
C PHE A 368 -19.87 11.95 -7.97
N THR A 369 -19.44 12.78 -8.91
CA THR A 369 -18.05 12.98 -9.29
C THR A 369 -17.83 14.46 -9.64
N LEU A 370 -16.60 14.95 -9.44
CA LEU A 370 -16.19 16.32 -9.80
C LEU A 370 -15.31 16.37 -11.06
N ILE A 371 -15.24 15.25 -11.79
CA ILE A 371 -14.50 15.11 -13.05
C ILE A 371 -15.28 15.84 -14.17
N LYS A 372 -14.57 16.61 -15.00
CA LYS A 372 -15.12 17.66 -15.90
C LYS A 372 -16.14 17.18 -16.93
N ASP A 373 -16.05 15.93 -17.36
CA ASP A 373 -16.93 15.34 -18.37
C ASP A 373 -18.23 14.74 -17.79
N PHE A 374 -18.44 14.88 -16.47
CA PHE A 374 -19.71 14.53 -15.85
C PHE A 374 -20.59 15.78 -15.68
N PRO A 375 -21.86 15.75 -16.14
CA PRO A 375 -22.79 16.81 -15.81
C PRO A 375 -23.07 16.75 -14.32
N LEU A 376 -22.33 17.53 -13.54
CA LEU A 376 -22.80 17.98 -12.24
C LEU A 376 -24.09 18.78 -12.46
N ASP A 377 -25.00 18.72 -11.49
CA ASP A 377 -26.13 19.63 -11.44
C ASP A 377 -25.61 21.06 -11.65
N PRO A 378 -26.14 21.84 -12.62
CA PRO A 378 -25.69 23.21 -12.89
C PRO A 378 -25.70 24.13 -11.66
N SER A 379 -26.48 23.79 -10.62
CA SER A 379 -26.52 24.50 -9.34
C SER A 379 -25.27 24.31 -8.46
N LEU A 380 -24.38 23.40 -8.83
CA LEU A 380 -23.10 23.14 -8.15
C LEU A 380 -21.89 23.83 -8.81
N ASN A 381 -22.08 24.47 -9.97
CA ASN A 381 -21.03 25.14 -10.75
C ASN A 381 -20.84 26.63 -10.44
#